data_AF-A0A3P1YCM9-F1
#
_entry.id   AF-A0A3P1YCM9-F1
#
_cell.length_a   1.000
_cell.length_b   1.000
_cell.length_c   1.000
_cell.angle_alpha   90.00
_cell.angle_beta   90.00
_cell.angle_gamma   90.00
#
_symmetry.space_group_name_H-M   'P 1'
#
loop_
_entity.id
_entity.type
_entity.pdbx_description
1 polymer ?
#
loop_
_entity_poly.entity_id
_entity_poly.type
_entity_poly.pdbx_seq_one_letter_code
_entity_poly.pdbx_strand_id
1 'polypeptide(L)'
;MKILRWLFALVMLIATTEAMAAGHSVDVYYGYNGDSRNIATFNLKIMMPSAVYVGEYKSSQWLMTGEILQNVSWSGPPPAPSVKLIGYHQNINKASCPGLPSGWNCGYYTFEVIVSAEIESYFSCPWLVIMNDSEASPGGVTYQGPDSHDTICPSVSVQPYDVSWNENYVSKSKLLTLQSTGGVVEKTLSTYLMKDGKLCDSTQMNETGGYCRWVAQMITFTASVCDMAEVSVTLIRH
;
A
#
# COMPACT_ATOMS: atom_id res chain seq x y z
N MET A 1 -11.73 49.92 25.16
CA MET A 1 -12.09 48.51 25.44
C MET A 1 -12.77 47.75 24.30
N LYS A 2 -13.32 48.40 23.25
CA LYS A 2 -13.90 47.67 22.10
C LYS A 2 -12.84 47.14 21.12
N ILE A 3 -11.83 47.95 20.77
CA ILE A 3 -10.75 47.57 19.84
C ILE A 3 -9.94 46.36 20.34
N LEU A 4 -9.68 46.27 21.65
CA LEU A 4 -8.96 45.13 22.24
C LEU A 4 -9.76 43.81 22.12
N ARG A 5 -11.09 43.86 22.17
CA ARG A 5 -11.97 42.70 21.99
C ARG A 5 -11.95 42.16 20.56
N TRP A 6 -11.88 43.04 19.56
CA TRP A 6 -11.76 42.66 18.15
C TRP A 6 -10.39 42.07 17.82
N LEU A 7 -9.32 42.58 18.44
CA LEU A 7 -7.98 42.01 18.31
C LEU A 7 -7.88 40.60 18.92
N PHE A 8 -8.49 40.35 20.09
CA PHE A 8 -8.55 39.00 20.66
C PHE A 8 -9.39 38.02 19.82
N ALA A 9 -10.48 38.50 19.21
CA ALA A 9 -11.29 37.67 18.30
C ALA A 9 -10.52 37.35 17.01
N LEU A 10 -9.76 38.29 16.46
CA LEU A 10 -8.92 38.07 15.27
C LEU A 10 -7.77 37.10 15.57
N VAL A 11 -7.10 37.22 16.74
CA VAL A 11 -6.03 36.31 17.15
C VAL A 11 -6.56 34.89 17.44
N MET A 12 -7.77 34.75 17.99
CA MET A 12 -8.40 33.42 18.13
C MET A 12 -8.88 32.82 16.80
N LEU A 13 -9.27 33.64 15.82
CA LEU A 13 -9.59 33.16 14.46
C LEU A 13 -8.35 32.70 13.68
N ILE A 14 -7.17 33.26 13.97
CA ILE A 14 -5.90 32.84 13.36
C ILE A 14 -5.34 31.59 14.08
N ALA A 15 -5.78 31.30 15.30
CA ALA A 15 -5.29 30.18 16.11
C ALA A 15 -6.04 28.85 15.92
N THR A 16 -6.93 28.71 14.93
CA THR A 16 -7.72 27.47 14.74
C THR A 16 -7.72 26.92 13.32
N THR A 17 -6.75 27.31 12.48
CA THR A 17 -6.39 26.50 11.32
C THR A 17 -5.20 25.64 11.67
N GLU A 18 -5.38 24.70 12.61
CA GLU A 18 -4.68 23.43 12.45
C GLU A 18 -5.31 22.82 11.20
N ALA A 19 -4.71 23.13 10.05
CA ALA A 19 -5.01 22.47 8.80
C ALA A 19 -4.95 20.97 9.11
N MET A 20 -6.11 20.33 9.03
CA MET A 20 -6.31 18.97 9.50
C MET A 20 -5.27 18.11 8.80
N ALA A 21 -4.24 17.69 9.52
CA ALA A 21 -3.29 16.75 8.98
C ALA A 21 -4.09 15.51 8.62
N ALA A 22 -4.11 15.14 7.34
CA ALA A 22 -4.81 13.94 6.92
C ALA A 22 -4.09 12.74 7.57
N GLY A 23 -4.74 12.14 8.57
CA GLY A 23 -4.33 10.90 9.20
C GLY A 23 -4.89 9.72 8.41
N HIS A 24 -4.02 8.80 7.99
CA HIS A 24 -4.38 7.63 7.20
C HIS A 24 -4.22 6.38 8.03
N SER A 25 -5.27 5.58 8.15
CA SER A 25 -5.21 4.37 8.97
C SER A 25 -4.91 3.16 8.09
N VAL A 26 -3.68 2.65 8.15
CA VAL A 26 -3.27 1.44 7.44
C VAL A 26 -3.10 0.29 8.42
N ASP A 27 -3.79 -0.81 8.19
CA ASP A 27 -3.57 -2.07 8.92
C ASP A 27 -2.42 -2.85 8.27
N VAL A 28 -1.24 -2.81 8.88
CA VAL A 28 -0.01 -3.47 8.42
C VAL A 28 0.10 -4.84 9.06
N TYR A 29 -0.05 -5.89 8.24
CA TYR A 29 0.06 -7.28 8.68
C TYR A 29 1.52 -7.67 8.91
N TYR A 30 1.78 -8.35 10.02
CA TYR A 30 3.12 -8.77 10.43
C TYR A 30 3.10 -10.18 11.01
N GLY A 31 4.27 -10.84 10.97
CA GLY A 31 4.48 -12.16 11.55
C GLY A 31 5.28 -12.09 12.84
N TYR A 32 4.91 -12.85 13.86
CA TYR A 32 5.67 -12.90 15.12
C TYR A 32 5.76 -14.32 15.70
N ASN A 33 6.85 -14.61 16.40
CA ASN A 33 7.10 -15.91 17.05
C ASN A 33 6.98 -15.87 18.59
N GLY A 34 6.49 -14.76 19.15
CA GLY A 34 6.35 -14.54 20.59
C GLY A 34 7.52 -13.81 21.25
N ASP A 35 8.58 -13.49 20.51
CA ASP A 35 9.64 -12.59 20.97
C ASP A 35 9.23 -11.13 20.76
N SER A 36 9.09 -10.39 21.86
CA SER A 36 8.62 -9.00 21.86
C SER A 36 9.73 -7.97 21.75
N ARG A 37 11.00 -8.36 21.55
CA ARG A 37 12.18 -7.46 21.64
C ARG A 37 12.84 -7.13 20.31
N ASN A 38 12.07 -7.03 19.23
CA ASN A 38 12.61 -6.70 17.92
C ASN A 38 12.30 -5.25 17.53
N ILE A 39 13.31 -4.55 17.01
CA ILE A 39 13.09 -3.28 16.30
C ILE A 39 12.48 -3.65 14.96
N ALA A 40 11.20 -3.36 14.77
CA ALA A 40 10.52 -3.57 13.52
C ALA A 40 10.87 -2.43 12.55
N THR A 41 11.16 -2.78 11.30
CA THR A 41 11.36 -1.81 10.22
C THR A 41 10.14 -1.80 9.32
N PHE A 42 9.60 -0.62 9.07
CA PHE A 42 8.41 -0.40 8.26
C PHE A 42 8.78 0.40 7.03
N ASN A 43 8.40 -0.11 5.85
CA ASN A 43 8.55 0.61 4.60
C ASN A 43 7.27 1.37 4.29
N LEU A 44 7.35 2.69 4.13
CA LEU A 44 6.26 3.53 3.68
C LEU A 44 6.46 3.88 2.22
N LYS A 45 5.42 3.73 1.41
CA LYS A 45 5.38 4.24 0.04
C LYS A 45 4.14 5.09 -0.15
N ILE A 46 4.33 6.32 -0.61
CA ILE A 46 3.25 7.19 -1.04
C ILE A 46 3.34 7.32 -2.55
N MET A 47 2.40 6.71 -3.26
CA MET A 47 2.28 6.83 -4.71
C MET A 47 1.31 7.95 -5.04
N MET A 48 1.70 8.87 -5.92
CA MET A 48 0.87 9.95 -6.47
C MET A 48 0.94 9.90 -8.00
N PRO A 49 0.16 10.73 -8.72
CA PRO A 49 0.22 10.69 -10.17
C PRO A 49 1.54 11.19 -10.75
N SER A 50 2.12 12.20 -10.13
CA SER A 50 3.36 12.83 -10.57
C SER A 50 4.64 12.26 -9.93
N ALA A 51 4.53 11.48 -8.85
CA ALA A 51 5.70 10.95 -8.16
C ALA A 51 5.38 9.72 -7.31
N VAL A 52 6.43 8.97 -6.95
CA VAL A 52 6.38 7.92 -5.93
C VAL A 52 7.45 8.24 -4.90
N TYR A 53 7.04 8.38 -3.64
CA TYR A 53 7.95 8.60 -2.53
C TYR A 53 8.04 7.37 -1.65
N VAL A 54 9.23 7.11 -1.13
CA VAL A 54 9.53 5.98 -0.26
C VAL A 54 10.18 6.47 1.03
N GLY A 55 9.90 5.79 2.13
CA GLY A 55 10.55 6.04 3.40
C GLY A 55 10.72 4.76 4.21
N GLU A 56 11.75 4.75 5.05
CA GLU A 56 12.00 3.70 6.03
C GLU A 56 11.76 4.28 7.42
N TYR A 57 11.01 3.55 8.24
CA TYR A 57 10.68 3.91 9.61
C TYR A 57 11.03 2.76 10.55
N LYS A 58 11.45 3.07 11.77
CA LYS A 58 11.79 2.07 12.78
C LYS A 58 11.00 2.30 14.06
N SER A 59 10.55 1.21 14.66
CA SER A 59 10.02 1.25 16.02
C SER A 59 11.12 1.44 17.04
N SER A 60 10.73 1.87 18.23
CA SER A 60 11.46 1.64 19.45
C SER A 60 11.56 0.13 19.73
N GLN A 61 12.35 -0.25 20.73
CA GLN A 61 12.42 -1.65 21.18
C GLN A 61 11.08 -2.18 21.73
N TRP A 62 10.15 -1.29 22.08
CA TRP A 62 8.84 -1.62 22.64
C TRP A 62 7.78 -0.85 21.87
N LEU A 63 7.32 -1.43 20.76
CA LEU A 63 6.30 -0.79 19.95
C LEU A 63 4.97 -0.73 20.71
N MET A 64 4.59 0.48 21.17
CA MET A 64 3.39 0.73 21.97
C MET A 64 2.40 1.64 21.26
N THR A 65 1.11 1.45 21.49
CA THR A 65 0.08 2.39 21.00
C THR A 65 0.39 3.82 21.45
N GLY A 66 0.35 4.75 20.51
CA GLY A 66 0.73 6.15 20.67
C GLY A 66 2.16 6.46 20.23
N GLU A 67 3.01 5.46 19.99
CA GLU A 67 4.37 5.64 19.51
C GLU A 67 4.38 6.23 18.09
N ILE A 68 5.24 7.22 17.87
CA ILE A 68 5.60 7.71 16.53
C ILE A 68 6.92 7.06 16.13
N LEU A 69 6.91 6.34 15.02
CA LEU A 69 8.09 5.66 14.50
C LEU A 69 9.18 6.66 14.12
N GLN A 70 10.43 6.27 14.35
CA GLN A 70 11.57 7.06 13.94
C GLN A 70 11.72 7.00 12.41
N ASN A 71 11.69 8.16 11.75
CA ASN A 71 12.07 8.25 10.34
C ASN A 71 13.58 7.96 10.18
N VAL A 72 13.92 6.98 9.36
CA VAL A 72 15.29 6.62 9.00
C VAL A 72 15.66 7.26 7.66
N SER A 73 14.73 7.22 6.70
CA SER A 73 14.90 7.84 5.40
C SER A 73 13.56 8.27 4.81
N TRP A 74 13.59 9.30 3.96
CA TRP A 74 12.44 9.78 3.20
C TRP A 74 12.91 10.37 1.88
N SER A 75 12.31 9.95 0.77
CA SER A 75 12.65 10.41 -0.58
C SER A 75 11.76 11.56 -1.08
N GLY A 76 10.76 11.97 -0.32
CA GLY A 76 9.81 13.02 -0.70
C GLY A 76 10.16 14.40 -0.15
N PRO A 77 9.26 15.38 -0.32
CA PRO A 77 9.42 16.72 0.24
C PRO A 77 9.54 16.66 1.77
N PRO A 78 10.42 17.47 2.39
CA PRO A 78 10.47 17.62 3.85
C PRO A 78 9.32 18.53 4.35
N PRO A 79 8.82 18.31 5.60
CA PRO A 79 9.21 17.23 6.51
C PRO A 79 8.73 15.84 6.04
N ALA A 80 9.32 14.77 6.57
CA ALA A 80 8.80 13.42 6.33
C ALA A 80 7.42 13.24 7.00
N PRO A 81 6.51 12.42 6.44
CA PRO A 81 5.28 12.03 7.13
C PRO A 81 5.57 11.40 8.50
N SER A 82 4.72 11.66 9.49
CA SER A 82 4.79 10.94 10.77
C SER A 82 4.02 9.64 10.66
N VAL A 83 4.54 8.55 11.24
CA VAL A 83 3.87 7.25 11.26
C VAL A 83 3.64 6.87 12.71
N LYS A 84 2.37 6.83 13.14
CA LYS A 84 2.00 6.64 14.54
C LYS A 84 1.24 5.34 14.72
N LEU A 85 1.64 4.52 15.68
CA LEU A 85 0.87 3.33 16.03
C LEU A 85 -0.40 3.74 16.79
N ILE A 86 -1.58 3.36 16.31
CA ILE A 86 -2.86 3.68 16.97
C ILE A 86 -3.61 2.44 17.47
N GLY A 87 -3.24 1.24 17.03
CA GLY A 87 -3.85 0.00 17.50
C GLY A 87 -3.08 -1.23 17.01
N TYR A 88 -3.37 -2.40 17.59
CA TYR A 88 -2.82 -3.66 17.11
C TYR A 88 -3.71 -4.83 17.50
N HIS A 89 -3.67 -5.90 16.71
CA HIS A 89 -4.36 -7.15 16.97
C HIS A 89 -3.46 -8.34 16.67
N GLN A 90 -3.49 -9.33 17.56
CA GLN A 90 -2.65 -10.53 17.48
C GLN A 90 -3.53 -11.77 17.34
N ASN A 91 -2.91 -12.87 16.90
CA ASN A 91 -3.54 -14.18 16.73
C ASN A 91 -4.73 -14.15 15.74
N ILE A 92 -4.58 -13.41 14.65
CA ILE A 92 -5.56 -13.41 13.54
C ILE A 92 -5.33 -14.61 12.60
N ASN A 93 -6.19 -14.74 11.59
CA ASN A 93 -6.07 -15.82 10.60
C ASN A 93 -4.71 -15.76 9.88
N LYS A 94 -3.98 -16.88 9.88
CA LYS A 94 -2.67 -16.98 9.21
C LYS A 94 -2.73 -16.72 7.71
N ALA A 95 -3.90 -16.85 7.07
CA ALA A 95 -4.09 -16.52 5.66
C ALA A 95 -3.83 -15.03 5.35
N SER A 96 -3.96 -14.14 6.33
CA SER A 96 -3.65 -12.71 6.17
C SER A 96 -2.14 -12.41 6.14
N CYS A 97 -1.31 -13.35 6.57
CA CYS A 97 0.15 -13.27 6.54
C CYS A 97 0.70 -14.41 5.66
N PRO A 98 0.62 -14.29 4.33
CA PRO A 98 1.13 -15.33 3.42
C PRO A 98 2.63 -15.51 3.60
N GLY A 99 3.12 -16.75 3.48
CA GLY A 99 4.55 -17.07 3.60
C GLY A 99 5.11 -17.08 5.03
N LEU A 100 4.26 -17.09 6.06
CA LEU A 100 4.70 -17.14 7.45
C LEU A 100 5.64 -18.33 7.73
N PRO A 101 6.75 -18.13 8.45
CA PRO A 101 7.60 -19.22 8.91
C PRO A 101 6.87 -20.18 9.86
N SER A 102 7.34 -21.43 9.91
CA SER A 102 6.77 -22.44 10.80
C SER A 102 6.86 -22.01 12.27
N GLY A 103 5.76 -22.18 13.02
CA GLY A 103 5.66 -21.78 14.43
C GLY A 103 5.34 -20.30 14.66
N TRP A 104 5.30 -19.47 13.62
CA TRP A 104 4.93 -18.06 13.75
C TRP A 104 3.41 -17.86 13.71
N ASN A 105 2.96 -16.74 14.27
CA ASN A 105 1.59 -16.27 14.30
C ASN A 105 1.46 -14.97 13.48
N CYS A 106 0.21 -14.65 13.12
CA CYS A 106 -0.13 -13.48 12.33
C CYS A 106 -0.79 -12.42 13.22
N GLY A 107 -0.44 -11.16 13.02
CA GLY A 107 -1.05 -9.99 13.63
C GLY A 107 -1.14 -8.84 12.63
N TYR A 108 -1.74 -7.73 13.04
CA TYR A 108 -1.60 -6.46 12.34
C TYR A 108 -1.44 -5.29 13.30
N TYR A 109 -0.71 -4.29 12.85
CA TYR A 109 -0.61 -2.97 13.48
C TYR A 109 -1.46 -1.98 12.69
N THR A 110 -2.26 -1.18 13.37
CA THR A 110 -2.97 -0.07 12.76
C THR A 110 -2.13 1.18 12.91
N PHE A 111 -1.55 1.67 11.83
CA PHE A 111 -0.76 2.90 11.80
C PHE A 111 -1.57 4.06 11.24
N GLU A 112 -1.48 5.21 11.92
CA GLU A 112 -1.89 6.51 11.41
C GLU A 112 -0.69 7.18 10.71
N VAL A 113 -0.71 7.29 9.39
CA VAL A 113 0.26 8.09 8.62
C VAL A 113 -0.25 9.51 8.55
N ILE A 114 0.56 10.48 8.98
CA ILE A 114 0.20 11.88 9.14
C ILE A 114 1.07 12.71 8.22
N VAL A 115 0.45 13.33 7.22
CA VAL A 115 1.09 14.30 6.32
C VAL A 115 0.85 15.69 6.86
N SER A 116 1.91 16.48 7.08
CA SER A 116 1.76 17.83 7.61
C SER A 116 1.12 18.76 6.58
N ALA A 117 0.36 19.74 7.05
CA ALA A 117 -0.26 20.76 6.20
C ALA A 117 0.76 21.52 5.32
N GLU A 118 2.02 21.61 5.76
CA GLU A 118 3.11 22.24 5.00
C GLU A 118 3.40 21.53 3.69
N ILE A 119 3.24 20.20 3.66
CA ILE A 119 3.53 19.38 2.48
C ILE A 119 2.27 18.80 1.84
N GLU A 120 1.09 18.98 2.44
CA GLU A 120 -0.18 18.44 1.94
C GLU A 120 -0.42 18.82 0.47
N SER A 121 -0.07 20.05 0.08
CA SER A 121 -0.19 20.53 -1.31
C SER A 121 0.65 19.76 -2.35
N TYR A 122 1.69 19.05 -1.92
CA TYR A 122 2.46 18.16 -2.80
C TYR A 122 1.73 16.84 -3.07
N PHE A 123 0.75 16.48 -2.25
CA PHE A 123 -0.02 15.25 -2.35
C PHE A 123 -1.34 15.50 -3.08
N SER A 124 -1.45 14.94 -4.28
CA SER A 124 -2.65 15.03 -5.12
C SER A 124 -3.27 13.65 -5.32
N CYS A 125 -4.59 13.58 -5.30
CA CYS A 125 -5.30 12.35 -5.59
C CYS A 125 -5.09 11.89 -7.04
N PRO A 126 -5.05 10.56 -7.28
CA PRO A 126 -5.01 9.48 -6.29
C PRO A 126 -3.66 9.45 -5.58
N TRP A 127 -3.68 9.40 -4.24
CA TRP A 127 -2.50 8.98 -3.49
C TRP A 127 -2.78 7.74 -2.68
N LEU A 128 -1.86 6.80 -2.78
CA LEU A 128 -1.94 5.49 -2.17
C LEU A 128 -0.82 5.32 -1.17
N VAL A 129 -1.20 5.07 0.07
CA VAL A 129 -0.27 4.67 1.11
C VAL A 129 -0.12 3.16 1.02
N ILE A 130 1.11 2.69 0.87
CA ILE A 130 1.45 1.27 0.98
C ILE A 130 2.45 1.13 2.12
N MET A 131 2.18 0.19 3.02
CA MET A 131 3.06 -0.14 4.12
C MET A 131 3.23 -1.64 4.27
N ASN A 132 4.45 -2.07 4.57
CA ASN A 132 4.78 -3.43 4.95
C ASN A 132 5.83 -3.42 6.07
N ASP A 133 5.88 -4.51 6.84
CA ASP A 133 6.94 -4.77 7.80
C ASP A 133 8.05 -5.62 7.17
N SER A 134 9.26 -5.45 7.70
CA SER A 134 10.34 -6.42 7.55
C SER A 134 10.90 -6.71 8.94
N GLU A 135 10.66 -7.94 9.41
CA GLU A 135 11.12 -8.41 10.71
C GLU A 135 12.21 -9.47 10.53
N ALA A 136 13.32 -9.28 11.24
CA ALA A 136 14.37 -10.28 11.38
C ALA A 136 14.37 -10.80 12.83
N SER A 137 14.11 -12.09 13.02
CA SER A 137 14.24 -12.71 14.33
C SER A 137 15.72 -12.83 14.75
N PRO A 138 16.03 -12.91 16.05
CA PRO A 138 17.40 -13.11 16.55
C PRO A 138 18.08 -14.38 16.02
N GLY A 139 17.31 -15.37 15.53
CA GLY A 139 17.79 -16.60 14.90
C GLY A 139 18.05 -16.49 13.40
N GLY A 140 17.95 -15.30 12.80
CA GLY A 140 18.20 -15.04 11.39
C GLY A 140 17.05 -15.39 10.44
N VAL A 141 15.91 -15.84 10.96
CA VAL A 141 14.70 -16.02 10.14
C VAL A 141 14.06 -14.66 9.91
N THR A 142 13.96 -14.26 8.65
CA THR A 142 13.34 -13.02 8.19
C THR A 142 11.94 -13.29 7.65
N TYR A 143 10.98 -12.44 7.99
CA TYR A 143 9.66 -12.41 7.39
C TYR A 143 9.38 -10.99 6.88
N GLN A 144 8.75 -10.90 5.70
CA GLN A 144 8.23 -9.66 5.15
C GLN A 144 6.72 -9.82 5.01
N GLY A 145 5.96 -9.00 5.72
CA GLY A 145 4.51 -8.99 5.59
C GLY A 145 4.05 -8.48 4.23
N PRO A 146 2.78 -8.74 3.88
CA PRO A 146 2.22 -8.28 2.63
C PRO A 146 2.10 -6.75 2.59
N ASP A 147 2.10 -6.20 1.36
CA ASP A 147 1.78 -4.79 1.13
C ASP A 147 0.35 -4.51 1.59
N SER A 148 0.23 -3.70 2.63
CA SER A 148 -1.04 -3.18 3.15
C SER A 148 -1.28 -1.80 2.57
N HIS A 149 -2.54 -1.42 2.33
CA HIS A 149 -2.84 -0.21 1.59
C HIS A 149 -4.04 0.55 2.13
N ASP A 150 -4.00 1.89 2.04
CA ASP A 150 -5.13 2.77 2.33
C ASP A 150 -5.09 4.06 1.48
N THR A 151 -6.27 4.67 1.27
CA THR A 151 -6.40 5.93 0.52
C THR A 151 -7.57 6.76 1.04
N ILE A 152 -7.36 8.07 1.17
CA ILE A 152 -8.42 9.04 1.48
C ILE A 152 -9.04 9.65 0.22
N CYS A 153 -8.50 9.29 -0.95
CA CYS A 153 -8.98 9.85 -2.18
C CYS A 153 -10.41 9.39 -2.44
N PRO A 154 -11.26 10.28 -2.99
CA PRO A 154 -12.57 9.87 -3.44
C PRO A 154 -12.45 8.64 -4.34
N SER A 155 -13.38 7.70 -4.17
CA SER A 155 -13.47 6.54 -5.05
C SER A 155 -13.52 7.02 -6.50
N VAL A 156 -12.58 6.55 -7.32
CA VAL A 156 -12.64 6.78 -8.76
C VAL A 156 -13.31 5.62 -9.46
N SER A 157 -14.09 5.93 -10.49
CA SER A 157 -14.76 4.90 -11.27
C SER A 157 -13.72 4.05 -11.98
N VAL A 158 -13.85 2.74 -11.82
CA VAL A 158 -13.08 1.74 -12.58
C VAL A 158 -13.73 1.41 -13.93
N GLN A 159 -14.87 2.03 -14.26
CA GLN A 159 -15.56 1.84 -15.54
C GLN A 159 -14.72 2.07 -16.80
N PRO A 160 -13.77 3.04 -16.85
CA PRO A 160 -12.93 3.21 -18.04
C PRO A 160 -11.80 2.17 -18.14
N TYR A 161 -11.66 1.28 -17.14
CA TYR A 161 -10.63 0.25 -17.11
C TYR A 161 -11.18 -1.11 -17.55
N ASP A 162 -10.40 -1.81 -18.36
CA ASP A 162 -10.68 -3.20 -18.76
C ASP A 162 -9.44 -4.07 -18.51
N VAL A 163 -9.65 -5.35 -18.22
CA VAL A 163 -8.58 -6.37 -18.25
C VAL A 163 -8.62 -7.05 -19.61
N SER A 164 -7.49 -7.09 -20.29
CA SER A 164 -7.37 -7.61 -21.65
C SER A 164 -6.36 -8.75 -21.75
N TRP A 165 -6.63 -9.70 -22.63
CA TRP A 165 -5.67 -10.73 -23.04
C TRP A 165 -4.73 -10.28 -24.19
N ASN A 166 -4.87 -9.04 -24.65
CA ASN A 166 -4.08 -8.44 -25.72
C ASN A 166 -3.63 -7.01 -25.32
N GLU A 167 -2.38 -6.67 -25.57
CA GLU A 167 -1.81 -5.36 -25.22
C GLU A 167 -2.29 -4.20 -26.11
N ASN A 168 -2.74 -4.51 -27.33
CA ASN A 168 -3.03 -3.52 -28.37
C ASN A 168 -4.51 -3.13 -28.44
N TYR A 169 -5.41 -3.97 -27.93
CA TYR A 169 -6.86 -3.73 -27.89
C TYR A 169 -7.51 -4.55 -26.76
N VAL A 170 -8.73 -4.17 -26.37
CA VAL A 170 -9.48 -4.87 -25.32
C VAL A 170 -9.99 -6.22 -25.84
N SER A 171 -9.40 -7.30 -25.37
CA SER A 171 -9.83 -8.68 -25.61
C SER A 171 -10.26 -9.34 -24.32
N LYS A 172 -11.56 -9.62 -24.17
CA LYS A 172 -12.15 -10.19 -22.94
C LYS A 172 -12.14 -11.72 -22.91
N SER A 173 -11.77 -12.36 -24.02
CA SER A 173 -11.76 -13.82 -24.13
C SER A 173 -10.52 -14.28 -24.88
N LYS A 174 -9.94 -15.38 -24.42
CA LYS A 174 -8.80 -16.02 -25.06
C LYS A 174 -9.05 -17.51 -25.15
N LEU A 175 -9.06 -18.04 -26.37
CA LEU A 175 -9.09 -19.49 -26.60
C LEU A 175 -7.68 -20.04 -26.34
N LEU A 176 -7.59 -20.99 -25.42
CA LEU A 176 -6.36 -21.72 -25.15
C LEU A 176 -6.44 -23.12 -25.76
N THR A 177 -5.61 -23.36 -26.78
CA THR A 177 -5.45 -24.71 -27.33
C THR A 177 -4.30 -25.41 -26.63
N LEU A 178 -4.62 -26.45 -25.87
CA LEU A 178 -3.66 -27.32 -25.19
C LEU A 178 -3.55 -28.61 -26.00
N GLN A 179 -2.36 -28.93 -26.49
CA GLN A 179 -2.09 -30.21 -27.14
C GLN A 179 -1.31 -31.09 -26.16
N SER A 180 -1.85 -32.28 -25.88
CA SER A 180 -1.14 -33.25 -25.05
C SER A 180 0.07 -33.78 -25.81
N THR A 181 1.25 -33.65 -25.21
CA THR A 181 2.51 -34.20 -25.72
C THR A 181 2.93 -35.47 -24.98
N GLY A 182 2.06 -36.01 -24.11
CA GLY A 182 2.41 -37.11 -23.20
C GLY A 182 3.10 -36.67 -21.91
N GLY A 183 3.25 -35.36 -21.67
CA GLY A 183 3.80 -34.77 -20.45
C GLY A 183 3.01 -33.56 -19.95
N VAL A 184 3.60 -32.77 -19.05
CA VAL A 184 3.01 -31.52 -18.53
C VAL A 184 3.00 -30.46 -19.63
N VAL A 185 1.86 -29.78 -19.80
CA VAL A 185 1.71 -28.68 -20.76
C VAL A 185 1.80 -27.35 -20.01
N GLU A 186 2.87 -26.59 -20.25
CA GLU A 186 3.05 -25.26 -19.68
C GLU A 186 2.68 -24.17 -20.69
N LYS A 187 1.86 -23.20 -20.28
CA LYS A 187 1.43 -22.06 -21.09
C LYS A 187 1.35 -20.80 -20.23
N THR A 188 2.09 -19.77 -20.63
CA THR A 188 1.98 -18.44 -20.04
C THR A 188 0.85 -17.65 -20.68
N LEU A 189 -0.05 -17.09 -19.86
CA LEU A 189 -1.12 -16.21 -20.30
C LEU A 189 -0.92 -14.82 -19.72
N SER A 190 -0.45 -13.89 -20.55
CA SER A 190 -0.35 -12.48 -20.17
C SER A 190 -1.72 -11.80 -20.14
N THR A 191 -1.96 -10.98 -19.11
CA THR A 191 -3.09 -10.07 -18.97
C THR A 191 -2.60 -8.63 -18.88
N TYR A 192 -3.34 -7.71 -19.47
CA TYR A 192 -2.99 -6.30 -19.58
C TYR A 192 -4.10 -5.44 -18.98
N LEU A 193 -3.73 -4.44 -18.19
CA LEU A 193 -4.66 -3.40 -17.76
C LEU A 193 -4.80 -2.40 -18.90
N MET A 194 -6.04 -2.11 -19.29
CA MET A 194 -6.38 -1.15 -20.34
C MET A 194 -7.15 0.01 -19.72
N LYS A 195 -6.92 1.23 -20.19
CA LYS A 195 -7.74 2.42 -19.88
C LYS A 195 -8.22 3.01 -21.21
N ASP A 196 -9.53 3.20 -21.35
CA ASP A 196 -10.16 3.76 -22.55
C ASP A 196 -9.72 3.05 -23.84
N GLY A 197 -9.57 1.72 -23.77
CA GLY A 197 -9.16 0.87 -24.90
C GLY A 197 -7.65 0.84 -25.21
N LYS A 198 -6.82 1.57 -24.47
CA LYS A 198 -5.35 1.63 -24.64
C LYS A 198 -4.63 0.98 -23.46
N LEU A 199 -3.43 0.48 -23.69
CA LEU A 199 -2.59 -0.08 -22.62
C LEU A 199 -2.38 0.97 -21.53
N CYS A 200 -2.64 0.58 -20.28
CA CYS A 200 -2.45 1.44 -19.13
C CYS A 200 -0.94 1.52 -18.81
N ASP A 201 -0.30 2.59 -19.25
CA ASP A 201 1.13 2.80 -19.01
C ASP A 201 1.38 3.36 -17.60
N SER A 202 1.79 2.48 -16.68
CA SER A 202 2.06 2.82 -15.28
C SER A 202 3.38 3.57 -15.08
N THR A 203 4.25 3.60 -16.11
CA THR A 203 5.57 4.24 -16.04
C THR A 203 5.49 5.78 -16.15
N GLN A 204 4.39 6.30 -16.70
CA GLN A 204 4.19 7.73 -16.89
C GLN A 204 3.92 8.43 -15.54
N MET A 205 4.76 9.38 -15.16
CA MET A 205 4.58 10.20 -13.96
C MET A 205 3.65 11.39 -14.21
N ASN A 206 2.44 11.10 -14.69
CA ASN A 206 1.36 12.05 -14.91
C ASN A 206 0.02 11.50 -14.39
N GLU A 207 -1.05 12.27 -14.50
CA GLU A 207 -2.39 11.85 -14.04
C GLU A 207 -2.79 10.46 -14.55
N THR A 208 -2.67 10.23 -15.86
CA THR A 208 -3.04 8.97 -16.50
C THR A 208 -2.24 7.79 -15.96
N GLY A 209 -0.91 7.88 -15.94
CA GLY A 209 -0.06 6.80 -15.43
C GLY A 209 -0.16 6.62 -13.92
N GLY A 210 -0.46 7.69 -13.19
CA GLY A 210 -0.82 7.68 -11.77
C GLY A 210 -1.98 6.77 -11.45
N TYR A 211 -3.09 6.97 -12.15
CA TYR A 211 -4.25 6.10 -11.99
C TYR A 211 -3.96 4.66 -12.46
N CYS A 212 -3.14 4.47 -13.50
CA CYS A 212 -2.70 3.13 -13.90
C CYS A 212 -1.94 2.42 -12.79
N ARG A 213 -0.99 3.09 -12.13
CA ARG A 213 -0.28 2.55 -10.95
C ARG A 213 -1.26 2.25 -9.83
N TRP A 214 -2.15 3.19 -9.54
CA TRP A 214 -3.14 3.07 -8.47
C TRP A 214 -4.04 1.85 -8.64
N VAL A 215 -4.69 1.71 -9.80
CA VAL A 215 -5.54 0.56 -10.11
C VAL A 215 -4.71 -0.73 -10.10
N ALA A 216 -3.51 -0.73 -10.69
CA ALA A 216 -2.67 -1.92 -10.75
C ALA A 216 -2.24 -2.45 -9.37
N GLN A 217 -2.11 -1.60 -8.35
CA GLN A 217 -1.83 -2.06 -6.97
C GLN A 217 -3.04 -2.71 -6.28
N MET A 218 -4.26 -2.47 -6.77
CA MET A 218 -5.51 -2.92 -6.15
C MET A 218 -6.13 -4.13 -6.84
N ILE A 219 -5.57 -4.59 -7.97
CA ILE A 219 -6.11 -5.74 -8.71
C ILE A 219 -5.77 -7.03 -7.96
N THR A 220 -6.80 -7.81 -7.64
CA THR A 220 -6.65 -9.17 -7.14
C THR A 220 -6.97 -10.17 -8.25
N PHE A 221 -6.11 -11.16 -8.45
CA PHE A 221 -6.34 -12.25 -9.38
C PHE A 221 -6.79 -13.49 -8.62
N THR A 222 -7.91 -14.08 -9.06
CA THR A 222 -8.38 -15.37 -8.54
C THR A 222 -8.49 -16.34 -9.71
N ALA A 223 -7.90 -17.52 -9.55
CA ALA A 223 -8.06 -18.62 -10.50
C ALA A 223 -8.98 -19.66 -9.88
N SER A 224 -9.99 -20.09 -10.62
CA SER A 224 -10.87 -21.21 -10.25
C SER A 224 -10.74 -22.28 -11.31
N VAL A 225 -10.36 -23.49 -10.91
CA VAL A 225 -10.15 -24.63 -11.80
C VAL A 225 -10.84 -25.86 -11.20
N CYS A 226 -11.24 -26.80 -12.06
CA CYS A 226 -11.66 -28.13 -11.62
C CYS A 226 -10.42 -28.93 -11.17
N ASP A 227 -10.58 -29.75 -10.13
CA ASP A 227 -9.58 -30.51 -9.34
C ASP A 227 -8.14 -30.66 -9.87
N MET A 228 -7.17 -30.48 -8.96
CA MET A 228 -5.73 -30.77 -9.08
C MET A 228 -4.91 -29.96 -10.11
N ALA A 229 -5.41 -28.83 -10.61
CA ALA A 229 -4.60 -27.92 -11.43
C ALA A 229 -3.70 -27.03 -10.56
N GLU A 230 -2.38 -27.12 -10.76
CA GLU A 230 -1.43 -26.15 -10.23
C GLU A 230 -1.45 -24.89 -11.10
N VAL A 231 -2.10 -23.83 -10.62
CA VAL A 231 -2.08 -22.51 -11.26
C VAL A 231 -1.27 -21.55 -10.40
N SER A 232 -0.17 -21.05 -10.96
CA SER A 232 0.60 -19.95 -10.39
C SER A 232 0.22 -18.65 -11.08
N VAL A 233 -0.09 -17.62 -10.29
CA VAL A 233 -0.34 -16.27 -10.78
C VAL A 233 0.80 -15.38 -10.31
N THR A 234 1.55 -14.83 -11.26
CA THR A 234 2.63 -13.88 -10.97
C THR A 234 2.28 -12.54 -11.59
N LEU A 235 2.21 -11.51 -10.74
CA LEU A 235 2.10 -10.13 -11.19
C LEU A 235 3.46 -9.65 -11.71
N ILE A 236 3.52 -9.29 -12.98
CA ILE A 236 4.70 -8.68 -13.59
C ILE A 236 4.42 -7.18 -13.72
N ARG A 237 5.21 -6.35 -13.02
CA ARG A 237 5.16 -4.89 -13.15
C ARG A 237 5.99 -4.51 -14.39
N HIS A 238 5.39 -3.74 -15.31
CA HIS A 238 6.07 -3.12 -16.45
C HIS A 238 6.30 -1.64 -16.18
#